data_AF-G8XRW9-F1
#
_entry.id   AF-G8XRW9-F1
#
_cell.length_a   1.000
_cell.length_b   1.000
_cell.length_c   1.000
_cell.angle_alpha   90.00
_cell.angle_beta   90.00
_cell.angle_gamma   90.00
#
_symmetry.space_group_name_H-M   'P 1'
#
loop_
_entity.id
_entity.type
_entity.pdbx_description
1 polymer ?
#
loop_
_entity_poly.entity_id
_entity_poly.type
_entity_poly.pdbx_seq_one_letter_code
_entity_poly.pdbx_strand_id
1 'polypeptide(L)'
;KKMENGKAEINCLEQKVIHRVSSADKVTLQDIARESVGTICEKMHRLPEEYLEELKNGLRVILEGGNGSQHREEFFILQKFVQGRTDLTAKTLVRAHRVQLEILVAINTGIQGFLHPSISLSQNSLIDIFGYKRCRNIACQNQLPADDCTCEICNNTSGFCNLCMCVICNKFDFEVNTCRWIGCDLCSHWTHT
;
A
#
# COMPACT_ATOMS: atom_id res chain seq x y z
N LYS A 1 -32.66 -65.27 11.84
CA LYS A 1 -32.22 -64.85 10.47
C LYS A 1 -32.80 -63.47 10.26
N LYS A 2 -32.08 -62.38 10.00
CA LYS A 2 -30.72 -62.14 9.52
C LYS A 2 -30.38 -60.67 9.85
N MET A 3 -29.12 -60.38 10.15
CA MET A 3 -28.55 -59.03 10.35
C MET A 3 -28.55 -58.21 9.04
N GLU A 4 -28.47 -56.88 9.17
CA GLU A 4 -27.49 -55.94 8.54
C GLU A 4 -28.12 -54.54 8.37
N ASN A 5 -27.65 -53.51 9.10
CA ASN A 5 -26.51 -52.61 8.80
C ASN A 5 -27.01 -51.38 7.99
N GLY A 6 -27.07 -50.14 8.48
CA GLY A 6 -26.09 -49.42 9.28
C GLY A 6 -25.20 -48.57 8.35
N LYS A 7 -25.58 -47.32 8.09
CA LYS A 7 -24.69 -46.24 7.62
C LYS A 7 -25.36 -44.88 7.80
N ALA A 8 -24.96 -44.21 8.88
CA ALA A 8 -25.25 -42.82 9.15
C ALA A 8 -24.39 -41.94 8.23
N GLU A 9 -25.03 -41.00 7.55
CA GLU A 9 -24.35 -39.94 6.80
C GLU A 9 -23.62 -39.02 7.79
N ILE A 10 -22.29 -39.11 7.78
CA ILE A 10 -21.42 -38.21 8.53
C ILE A 10 -21.39 -36.89 7.77
N ASN A 11 -22.15 -35.91 8.25
CA ASN A 11 -21.96 -34.51 7.91
C ASN A 11 -20.53 -34.11 8.31
N CYS A 12 -19.63 -34.01 7.33
CA CYS A 12 -18.32 -33.41 7.48
C CYS A 12 -18.51 -31.89 7.56
N LEU A 13 -18.85 -31.40 8.75
CA LEU A 13 -18.74 -29.98 9.07
C LEU A 13 -17.25 -29.68 9.18
N GLU A 14 -16.69 -29.07 8.15
CA GLU A 14 -15.38 -28.43 8.18
C GLU A 14 -15.37 -27.40 9.32
N GLN A 15 -14.85 -27.83 10.46
CA GLN A 15 -14.67 -26.99 11.62
C GLN A 15 -13.49 -26.07 11.33
N LYS A 16 -13.75 -24.92 10.69
CA LYS A 16 -12.78 -23.82 10.62
C LYS A 16 -12.38 -23.47 12.05
N VAL A 17 -11.17 -23.87 12.43
CA VAL A 17 -10.60 -23.56 13.74
C VAL A 17 -10.38 -22.05 13.80
N ILE A 18 -11.32 -21.33 14.42
CA ILE A 18 -11.19 -19.91 14.69
C ILE A 18 -10.08 -19.76 15.72
N HIS A 19 -8.87 -19.42 15.27
CA HIS A 19 -7.75 -19.09 16.13
C HIS A 19 -8.09 -17.78 16.85
N ARG A 20 -8.60 -17.86 18.09
CA ARG A 20 -8.95 -16.67 18.88
C ARG A 20 -7.68 -15.93 19.30
N VAL A 21 -7.31 -14.89 18.54
CA VAL A 21 -6.26 -13.94 18.91
C VAL A 21 -6.72 -13.14 20.12
N SER A 22 -5.92 -13.10 21.19
CA SER A 22 -6.16 -12.27 22.38
C SER A 22 -6.27 -10.80 21.97
N SER A 23 -7.17 -10.03 22.58
CA SER A 23 -7.37 -8.61 22.23
C SER A 23 -6.13 -7.75 22.43
N ALA A 24 -5.22 -8.15 23.32
CA ALA A 24 -3.96 -7.46 23.60
C ALA A 24 -2.89 -7.65 22.50
N ASP A 25 -3.03 -8.67 21.65
CA ASP A 25 -2.07 -9.01 20.60
C ASP A 25 -2.51 -8.50 19.21
N LYS A 26 -3.68 -7.83 19.13
CA LYS A 26 -4.20 -7.30 17.87
C LYS A 26 -3.40 -6.07 17.43
N VAL A 27 -3.06 -6.03 16.15
CA VAL A 27 -2.43 -4.88 15.49
C VAL A 27 -3.50 -4.13 14.71
N THR A 28 -3.57 -2.82 14.86
CA THR A 28 -4.47 -1.94 14.09
C THR A 28 -3.71 -1.11 13.05
N LEU A 29 -4.44 -0.48 12.12
CA LEU A 29 -3.85 0.47 11.16
C LEU A 29 -3.18 1.67 11.86
N GLN A 30 -3.73 2.12 12.99
CA GLN A 30 -3.13 3.20 13.77
C GLN A 30 -1.81 2.76 14.41
N ASP A 31 -1.73 1.52 14.90
CA ASP A 31 -0.48 0.97 15.46
C ASP A 31 0.59 0.89 14.37
N ILE A 32 0.24 0.40 13.17
CA ILE A 32 1.16 0.37 12.02
C ILE A 32 1.65 1.77 11.67
N ALA A 33 0.77 2.76 11.69
CA ALA A 33 1.11 4.15 11.35
C ALA A 33 1.99 4.84 12.41
N ARG A 34 1.87 4.47 13.69
CA ARG A 34 2.50 5.19 14.81
C ARG A 34 3.69 4.47 15.45
N GLU A 35 3.62 3.15 15.62
CA GLU A 35 4.61 2.39 16.38
C GLU A 35 5.84 2.02 15.54
N SER A 36 6.97 1.76 16.20
CA SER A 36 8.24 1.42 15.54
C SER A 36 8.10 0.22 14.58
N VAL A 37 8.89 0.24 13.49
CA VAL A 37 8.83 -0.85 12.49
C VAL A 37 9.03 -2.22 13.12
N GLY A 38 10.01 -2.35 14.02
CA GLY A 38 10.35 -3.61 14.68
C GLY A 38 9.23 -4.16 15.56
N THR A 39 8.59 -3.32 16.38
CA THR A 39 7.50 -3.73 17.28
C THR A 39 6.33 -4.32 16.50
N ILE A 40 5.89 -3.64 15.45
CA ILE A 40 4.78 -4.10 14.61
C ILE A 40 5.17 -5.33 13.80
N CYS A 41 6.40 -5.38 13.30
CA CYS A 41 6.93 -6.54 12.59
C CYS A 41 6.84 -7.80 13.47
N GLU A 42 7.30 -7.74 14.72
CA GLU A 42 7.23 -8.86 15.67
C GLU A 42 5.80 -9.29 15.99
N LYS A 43 4.88 -8.33 16.18
CA LYS A 43 3.45 -8.62 16.41
C LYS A 43 2.84 -9.30 15.18
N MET A 44 3.09 -8.79 13.97
CA MET A 44 2.50 -9.32 12.72
C MET A 44 2.95 -10.73 12.39
N HIS A 45 4.19 -11.12 12.70
CA HIS A 45 4.66 -12.51 12.51
C HIS A 45 3.88 -13.55 13.35
N ARG A 46 3.15 -13.12 14.39
CA ARG A 46 2.35 -13.99 15.26
C ARG A 46 0.87 -14.02 14.85
N LEU A 47 0.46 -13.17 13.92
CA LEU A 47 -0.92 -13.04 13.49
C LEU A 47 -1.23 -14.00 12.33
N PRO A 48 -2.43 -14.57 12.25
CA PRO A 48 -2.86 -15.34 11.09
C PRO A 48 -2.91 -14.49 9.81
N GLU A 49 -2.58 -15.08 8.66
CA GLU A 49 -2.62 -14.41 7.35
C GLU A 49 -3.99 -13.79 7.05
N GLU A 50 -5.08 -14.47 7.45
CA GLU A 50 -6.45 -13.98 7.30
C GLU A 50 -6.64 -12.60 7.96
N TYR A 51 -6.05 -12.40 9.14
CA TYR A 51 -6.12 -11.13 9.86
C TYR A 51 -5.27 -10.04 9.19
N LEU A 52 -4.13 -10.41 8.60
CA LEU A 52 -3.30 -9.48 7.84
C LEU A 52 -4.02 -8.98 6.59
N GLU A 53 -4.76 -9.87 5.91
CA GLU A 53 -5.61 -9.49 4.80
C GLU A 53 -6.84 -8.67 5.23
N GLU A 54 -7.42 -8.94 6.41
CA GLU A 54 -8.44 -8.06 7.01
C GLU A 54 -7.92 -6.63 7.22
N LEU A 55 -6.67 -6.46 7.69
CA LEU A 55 -6.05 -5.13 7.82
C LEU A 55 -5.92 -4.42 6.48
N LYS A 56 -5.45 -5.13 5.45
CA LYS A 56 -5.37 -4.58 4.08
C LYS A 56 -6.75 -4.20 3.55
N ASN A 57 -7.76 -5.03 3.77
CA ASN A 57 -9.15 -4.73 3.41
C ASN A 57 -9.69 -3.50 4.14
N GLY A 58 -9.43 -3.37 5.45
CA GLY A 58 -9.81 -2.19 6.21
C GLY A 58 -9.24 -0.90 5.62
N LEU A 59 -7.95 -0.90 5.27
CA LEU A 59 -7.33 0.26 4.63
C LEU A 59 -7.88 0.53 3.22
N ARG A 60 -8.18 -0.52 2.44
CA ARG A 60 -8.85 -0.36 1.13
C ARG A 60 -10.15 0.42 1.29
N VAL A 61 -11.01 0.03 2.24
CA VAL A 61 -12.30 0.72 2.49
C VAL A 61 -12.09 2.19 2.84
N ILE A 62 -11.11 2.50 3.69
CA ILE A 62 -10.78 3.89 4.07
C ILE A 62 -10.36 4.71 2.85
N LEU A 63 -9.50 4.15 2.00
CA LEU A 63 -9.00 4.81 0.80
C LEU A 63 -10.04 4.96 -0.31
N GLU A 64 -11.10 4.14 -0.32
CA GLU A 64 -12.15 4.20 -1.34
C GLU A 64 -12.99 5.47 -1.19
N GLY A 65 -13.06 6.02 0.03
CA GLY A 65 -13.80 7.26 0.32
C GLY A 65 -15.32 7.12 0.18
N GLY A 66 -15.83 5.92 -0.10
CA GLY A 66 -17.23 5.63 -0.38
C GLY A 66 -18.19 5.98 0.77
N ASN A 67 -17.73 5.97 2.03
CA ASN A 67 -18.60 6.28 3.17
C ASN A 67 -18.40 7.72 3.71
N GLY A 68 -18.02 8.68 2.87
CA GLY A 68 -18.12 10.11 3.17
C GLY A 68 -16.93 10.73 3.91
N SER A 69 -17.18 11.83 4.64
CA SER A 69 -16.13 12.67 5.25
C SER A 69 -15.28 11.96 6.31
N GLN A 70 -15.85 10.97 7.00
CA GLN A 70 -15.17 10.24 8.08
C GLN A 70 -13.95 9.45 7.59
N HIS A 71 -14.09 8.71 6.48
CA HIS A 71 -12.97 7.93 5.90
C HIS A 71 -11.85 8.84 5.39
N ARG A 72 -12.21 10.00 4.83
CA ARG A 72 -11.22 10.99 4.39
C ARG A 72 -10.44 11.56 5.58
N GLU A 73 -11.11 11.83 6.70
CA GLU A 73 -10.46 12.30 7.92
C GLU A 73 -9.57 11.22 8.54
N GLU A 74 -10.06 9.98 8.63
CA GLU A 74 -9.29 8.84 9.13
C GLU A 74 -8.04 8.59 8.28
N PHE A 75 -8.16 8.61 6.95
CA PHE A 75 -7.02 8.51 6.05
C PHE A 75 -6.00 9.61 6.29
N PHE A 76 -6.45 10.87 6.40
CA PHE A 76 -5.57 12.00 6.63
C PHE A 76 -4.81 11.88 7.95
N ILE A 77 -5.47 11.38 8.99
CA ILE A 77 -4.86 11.10 10.30
C ILE A 77 -3.77 10.02 10.18
N LEU A 78 -4.06 8.90 9.51
CA LEU A 78 -3.07 7.83 9.28
C LEU A 78 -1.87 8.34 8.49
N GLN A 79 -2.12 9.08 7.41
CA GLN A 79 -1.07 9.63 6.57
C GLN A 79 -0.19 10.62 7.34
N LYS A 80 -0.79 11.47 8.18
CA LYS A 80 -0.04 12.39 9.06
C LYS A 80 0.87 11.64 10.04
N PHE A 81 0.42 10.52 10.61
CA PHE A 81 1.29 9.72 11.48
C PHE A 81 2.47 9.12 10.73
N VAL A 82 2.22 8.54 9.55
CA VAL A 82 3.29 7.96 8.72
C VAL A 82 4.30 9.04 8.31
N GLN A 83 3.83 10.19 7.83
CA GLN A 83 4.71 11.29 7.40
C GLN A 83 5.46 11.96 8.56
N GLY A 84 4.92 11.92 9.77
CA GLY A 84 5.56 12.44 10.97
C GLY A 84 6.68 11.54 11.52
N ARG A 85 6.86 10.34 10.98
CA ARG A 85 7.83 9.37 11.48
C ARG A 85 9.19 9.48 10.81
N THR A 86 10.20 9.85 11.58
CA THR A 86 11.60 9.94 11.15
C THR A 86 12.31 8.59 11.13
N ASP A 87 11.77 7.57 11.79
CA ASP A 87 12.37 6.24 11.82
C ASP A 87 12.09 5.43 10.54
N LEU A 88 11.18 5.88 9.66
CA LEU A 88 10.84 5.23 8.39
C LEU A 88 11.89 5.56 7.31
N THR A 89 13.00 4.82 7.32
CA THR A 89 14.11 4.93 6.37
C THR A 89 14.27 3.63 5.59
N ALA A 90 14.97 3.65 4.46
CA ALA A 90 15.25 2.41 3.71
C ALA A 90 15.89 1.32 4.58
N LYS A 91 16.79 1.72 5.49
CA LYS A 91 17.49 0.81 6.42
C LYS A 91 16.56 0.16 7.45
N THR A 92 15.50 0.84 7.87
CA THR A 92 14.54 0.28 8.84
C THR A 92 13.44 -0.49 8.14
N LEU A 93 12.96 -0.01 6.99
CA LEU A 93 11.89 -0.64 6.21
C LEU A 93 12.28 -1.99 5.61
N VAL A 94 13.58 -2.26 5.36
CA VAL A 94 14.05 -3.59 4.96
C VAL A 94 13.73 -4.68 6.01
N ARG A 95 13.53 -4.29 7.27
CA ARG A 95 13.17 -5.20 8.37
C ARG A 95 11.66 -5.27 8.62
N ALA A 96 10.85 -4.52 7.89
CA ALA A 96 9.41 -4.52 8.05
C ALA A 96 8.81 -5.86 7.61
N HIS A 97 7.71 -6.25 8.26
CA HIS A 97 6.89 -7.33 7.74
C HIS A 97 6.34 -6.95 6.35
N ARG A 98 6.19 -7.90 5.43
CA ARG A 98 5.80 -7.63 4.03
C ARG A 98 4.48 -6.83 3.95
N VAL A 99 3.46 -7.26 4.69
CA VAL A 99 2.14 -6.59 4.75
C VAL A 99 2.23 -5.22 5.44
N GLN A 100 3.09 -5.07 6.45
CA GLN A 100 3.31 -3.77 7.11
C GLN A 100 3.81 -2.74 6.10
N LEU A 101 4.75 -3.16 5.24
CA LEU A 101 5.32 -2.30 4.20
C LEU A 101 4.28 -1.93 3.14
N GLU A 102 3.43 -2.86 2.71
CA GLU A 102 2.31 -2.56 1.78
C GLU A 102 1.38 -1.50 2.35
N ILE A 103 1.01 -1.66 3.62
CA ILE A 103 0.13 -0.74 4.34
C ILE A 103 0.79 0.64 4.45
N LEU A 104 2.06 0.71 4.85
CA LEU A 104 2.81 1.97 4.95
C LEU A 104 2.93 2.67 3.59
N VAL A 105 3.22 1.92 2.51
CA VAL A 105 3.27 2.47 1.15
C VAL A 105 1.90 2.98 0.73
N ALA A 106 0.84 2.19 0.91
CA ALA A 106 -0.52 2.58 0.55
C ALA A 106 -1.00 3.84 1.30
N ILE A 107 -0.67 3.96 2.59
CA ILE A 107 -0.95 5.17 3.39
C ILE A 107 -0.15 6.36 2.86
N ASN A 108 1.16 6.19 2.61
CA ASN A 108 2.02 7.28 2.18
C ASN A 108 1.66 7.80 0.79
N THR A 109 1.28 6.91 -0.13
CA THR A 109 0.94 7.29 -1.51
C THR A 109 -0.54 7.60 -1.72
N GLY A 110 -1.42 7.11 -0.84
CA GLY A 110 -2.88 7.15 -1.02
C GLY A 110 -3.39 6.23 -2.14
N ILE A 111 -2.71 5.11 -2.41
CA ILE A 111 -3.03 4.23 -3.54
C ILE A 111 -3.38 2.83 -3.03
N GLN A 112 -4.62 2.39 -3.28
CA GLN A 112 -5.12 1.08 -2.88
C GLN A 112 -4.45 -0.09 -3.61
N GLY A 113 -3.96 0.15 -4.83
CA GLY A 113 -3.36 -0.89 -5.67
C GLY A 113 -2.24 -1.65 -4.97
N PHE A 114 -1.47 -1.01 -4.09
CA PHE A 114 -0.41 -1.65 -3.31
C PHE A 114 -0.89 -2.72 -2.33
N LEU A 115 -2.19 -2.74 -2.02
CA LEU A 115 -2.79 -3.73 -1.15
C LEU A 115 -3.33 -4.93 -1.93
N HIS A 116 -3.55 -4.79 -3.24
CA HIS A 116 -4.25 -5.81 -4.03
C HIS A 116 -3.39 -7.09 -4.21
N PRO A 117 -3.94 -8.30 -4.01
CA PRO A 117 -3.17 -9.54 -4.00
C PRO A 117 -2.51 -9.88 -5.35
N SER A 118 -3.01 -9.36 -6.46
CA SER A 118 -2.38 -9.55 -7.78
C SER A 118 -1.15 -8.67 -8.02
N ILE A 119 -0.88 -7.70 -7.14
CA ILE A 119 0.27 -6.80 -7.29
C ILE A 119 1.47 -7.42 -6.60
N SER A 120 2.44 -7.85 -7.40
CA SER A 120 3.69 -8.43 -6.92
C SER A 120 4.85 -7.47 -7.16
N LEU A 121 5.13 -6.62 -6.16
CA LEU A 121 6.31 -5.78 -6.13
C LEU A 121 7.35 -6.36 -5.17
N SER A 122 8.64 -6.19 -5.52
CA SER A 122 9.73 -6.56 -4.61
C SER A 122 9.72 -5.66 -3.37
N GLN A 123 10.29 -6.17 -2.26
CA GLN A 123 10.43 -5.37 -1.03
C GLN A 123 11.24 -4.09 -1.29
N ASN A 124 12.30 -4.16 -2.10
CA ASN A 124 13.11 -3.00 -2.47
C ASN A 124 12.31 -2.00 -3.30
N SER A 125 11.49 -2.46 -4.25
CA SER A 125 10.61 -1.57 -5.03
C SER A 125 9.65 -0.80 -4.13
N LEU A 126 9.06 -1.45 -3.13
CA LEU A 126 8.18 -0.81 -2.16
C LEU A 126 8.91 0.21 -1.29
N ILE A 127 10.14 -0.09 -0.87
CA ILE A 127 11.01 0.84 -0.12
C ILE A 127 11.33 2.07 -0.98
N ASP A 128 11.72 1.88 -2.24
CA ASP A 128 12.02 2.97 -3.16
C ASP A 128 10.78 3.85 -3.42
N ILE A 129 9.61 3.23 -3.59
CA ILE A 129 8.34 3.95 -3.76
C ILE A 129 8.00 4.74 -2.49
N PHE A 130 8.14 4.14 -1.30
CA PHE A 130 7.93 4.83 -0.03
C PHE A 130 8.84 6.06 0.09
N GLY A 131 10.11 5.91 -0.27
CA GLY A 131 11.12 6.96 -0.25
C GLY A 131 11.11 7.89 -1.46
N TYR A 132 10.09 7.82 -2.33
CA TYR A 132 9.96 8.66 -3.53
C TYR A 132 11.11 8.57 -4.55
N LYS A 133 11.85 7.46 -4.55
CA LYS A 133 12.95 7.15 -5.49
C LYS A 133 12.52 6.32 -6.69
N ARG A 134 11.27 5.84 -6.68
CA ARG A 134 10.66 5.05 -7.75
C ARG A 134 9.22 5.49 -7.95
N CYS A 135 8.79 5.48 -9.21
CA CYS A 135 7.45 5.87 -9.57
C CYS A 135 6.40 5.02 -8.85
N ARG A 136 5.43 5.70 -8.22
CA ARG A 136 4.29 5.07 -7.54
C ARG A 136 3.21 4.52 -8.49
N ASN A 137 3.33 4.72 -9.80
CA ASN A 137 2.51 4.01 -10.77
C ASN A 137 3.05 2.59 -10.94
N ILE A 138 2.25 1.59 -10.57
CA ILE A 138 2.59 0.16 -10.58
C ILE A 138 2.97 -0.34 -11.99
N ALA A 139 2.45 0.28 -13.06
CA ALA A 139 2.84 -0.07 -14.42
C ALA A 139 4.17 0.60 -14.86
N CYS A 140 4.50 1.77 -14.31
CA CYS A 140 5.67 2.55 -14.72
C CYS A 140 6.95 2.11 -14.01
N GLN A 141 6.96 2.10 -12.67
CA GLN A 141 8.07 1.67 -11.81
C GLN A 141 9.48 2.22 -12.13
N ASN A 142 9.59 3.27 -12.95
CA ASN A 142 10.85 3.93 -13.26
C ASN A 142 11.52 4.48 -12.01
N GLN A 143 12.85 4.50 -11.99
CA GLN A 143 13.61 5.28 -11.00
C GLN A 143 13.31 6.77 -11.19
N LEU A 144 13.38 7.53 -10.10
CA LEU A 144 13.08 8.96 -10.09
C LEU A 144 14.32 9.78 -9.70
N PRO A 145 14.59 10.90 -10.40
CA PRO A 145 13.90 11.37 -11.62
C PRO A 145 14.02 10.37 -12.79
N ALA A 146 12.97 10.26 -13.62
CA ALA A 146 13.02 9.34 -14.76
C ALA A 146 13.95 9.89 -15.84
N ASP A 147 14.59 8.98 -16.58
CA ASP A 147 15.63 9.27 -17.58
C ASP A 147 16.78 10.13 -17.03
N ASP A 148 17.07 10.02 -15.72
CA ASP A 148 18.08 10.82 -15.01
C ASP A 148 17.90 12.33 -15.20
N CYS A 149 16.66 12.79 -15.37
CA CYS A 149 16.37 14.19 -15.66
C CYS A 149 16.81 15.13 -14.52
N THR A 150 17.50 16.20 -14.89
CA THR A 150 18.02 17.21 -13.94
C THR A 150 17.26 18.53 -13.97
N CYS A 151 16.06 18.59 -14.56
CA CYS A 151 15.27 19.81 -14.60
C CYS A 151 14.73 20.17 -13.21
N GLU A 152 14.48 21.46 -12.95
CA GLU A 152 14.02 21.93 -11.64
C GLU A 152 12.74 21.25 -11.18
N ILE A 153 11.79 21.02 -12.10
CA ILE A 153 10.50 20.39 -11.80
C ILE A 153 10.70 18.94 -11.36
N CYS A 154 11.43 18.15 -12.14
CA CYS A 154 11.67 16.74 -11.86
C CYS A 154 12.51 16.52 -10.60
N ASN A 155 13.47 17.42 -10.33
CA ASN A 155 14.38 17.28 -9.20
C ASN A 155 13.79 17.80 -7.87
N ASN A 156 12.92 18.82 -7.91
CA ASN A 156 12.37 19.43 -6.70
C ASN A 156 11.00 18.86 -6.29
N THR A 157 10.36 18.06 -7.14
CA THR A 157 9.04 17.48 -6.85
C THR A 157 9.18 16.02 -6.42
N SER A 158 9.20 15.77 -5.11
CA SER A 158 9.34 14.42 -4.55
C SER A 158 8.32 13.43 -5.13
N GLY A 159 8.82 12.35 -5.71
CA GLY A 159 7.99 11.26 -6.21
C GLY A 159 7.31 11.55 -7.55
N PHE A 160 7.60 12.69 -8.18
CA PHE A 160 7.10 13.04 -9.50
C PHE A 160 7.84 12.25 -10.60
N CYS A 161 7.08 11.80 -11.60
CA CYS A 161 7.60 11.09 -12.76
C CYS A 161 7.13 11.79 -14.02
N ASN A 162 8.02 12.43 -14.78
CA ASN A 162 7.67 13.11 -16.03
C ASN A 162 7.12 12.17 -17.11
N LEU A 163 7.35 10.86 -17.00
CA LEU A 163 6.84 9.85 -17.93
C LEU A 163 5.39 9.45 -17.65
N CYS A 164 4.97 9.45 -16.38
CA CYS A 164 3.63 8.97 -16.00
C CYS A 164 2.93 9.73 -14.83
N MET A 165 3.37 10.93 -14.43
CA MET A 165 2.54 11.90 -13.65
C MET A 165 2.38 13.33 -14.25
N CYS A 166 1.16 13.88 -14.12
CA CYS A 166 0.80 15.22 -14.61
C CYS A 166 1.49 16.29 -13.78
N VAL A 167 2.19 17.23 -14.43
CA VAL A 167 2.95 18.27 -13.72
C VAL A 167 2.06 19.22 -12.91
N ILE A 168 0.79 19.37 -13.29
CA ILE A 168 -0.14 20.28 -12.61
C ILE A 168 -0.80 19.60 -11.39
N CYS A 169 -1.29 18.37 -11.53
CA CYS A 169 -2.10 17.72 -10.50
C CYS A 169 -1.47 16.48 -9.86
N ASN A 170 -0.28 16.06 -10.31
CA ASN A 170 0.46 14.88 -9.83
C ASN A 170 -0.33 13.56 -9.89
N LYS A 171 -1.37 13.50 -10.72
CA LYS A 171 -2.15 12.28 -10.99
C LYS A 171 -1.57 11.54 -12.20
N PHE A 172 -1.80 10.24 -12.24
CA PHE A 172 -1.45 9.42 -13.39
C PHE A 172 -2.39 9.70 -14.55
N ASP A 173 -1.88 9.47 -15.75
CA ASP A 173 -2.69 9.43 -16.96
C ASP A 173 -3.23 8.00 -17.14
N PHE A 174 -4.55 7.86 -17.05
CA PHE A 174 -5.25 6.62 -17.34
C PHE A 174 -6.11 6.74 -18.63
N GLU A 175 -6.17 7.93 -19.25
CA GLU A 175 -7.04 8.22 -20.38
C GLU A 175 -6.19 8.60 -21.61
N VAL A 176 -6.13 7.68 -22.57
CA VAL A 176 -5.45 7.90 -23.84
C VAL A 176 -6.03 9.12 -24.58
N ASN A 177 -5.19 10.12 -24.83
CA ASN A 177 -5.33 11.19 -25.85
C ASN A 177 -5.91 12.56 -25.44
N THR A 178 -5.85 12.98 -24.18
CA THR A 178 -6.18 14.37 -23.76
C THR A 178 -5.00 15.12 -23.14
N CYS A 179 -3.77 14.82 -23.59
CA CYS A 179 -2.56 15.39 -23.01
C CYS A 179 -1.97 16.52 -23.85
N ARG A 180 -1.42 17.53 -23.17
CA ARG A 180 -0.48 18.49 -23.75
C ARG A 180 0.88 18.30 -23.12
N TRP A 181 1.93 18.44 -23.92
CA TRP A 181 3.31 18.47 -23.43
C TRP A 181 3.77 19.91 -23.25
N ILE A 182 4.25 20.22 -22.05
CA ILE A 182 4.93 21.46 -21.72
C ILE A 182 6.42 21.12 -21.64
N GLY A 183 7.17 21.55 -22.65
CA GLY A 183 8.63 21.45 -22.63
C GLY A 183 9.22 22.37 -21.56
N CYS A 184 10.19 21.86 -20.82
CA CYS A 184 11.18 22.69 -20.14
C CYS A 184 12.53 22.56 -20.86
N ASP A 185 13.57 23.23 -20.37
CA ASP A 185 14.88 23.27 -21.03
C ASP A 185 15.55 21.89 -21.20
N LEU A 186 15.12 20.88 -20.45
CA LEU A 186 15.79 19.57 -20.36
C LEU A 186 14.88 18.35 -20.62
N CYS A 187 13.56 18.49 -20.47
CA CYS A 187 12.62 17.39 -20.70
C CYS A 187 11.21 17.89 -21.06
N SER A 188 10.35 16.97 -21.48
CA SER A 188 8.93 17.25 -21.68
C SER A 188 8.13 16.79 -20.45
N HIS A 189 7.24 17.64 -19.98
CA HIS A 189 6.27 17.31 -18.94
C HIS A 189 4.89 17.21 -19.56
N TRP A 190 4.06 16.25 -19.15
CA TRP A 190 2.68 16.28 -19.58
C TRP A 190 1.81 17.06 -18.61
N THR A 191 0.70 17.58 -19.14
CA THR A 191 -0.47 18.01 -18.39
C THR A 191 -1.74 17.39 -18.97
N HIS A 192 -2.73 17.11 -18.12
CA HIS A 192 -4.10 16.93 -18.56
C HIS A 192 -4.62 18.24 -19.19
N THR A 193 -5.47 18.15 -20.21
CA THR A 193 -6.22 19.31 -20.72
C THR A 193 -7.38 19.70 -19.83
#